data_AF-A0A2N1C5Q3-F1
#
_entry.id   AF-A0A2N1C5Q3-F1
#
_cell.length_a   1.000
_cell.length_b   1.000
_cell.length_c   1.000
_cell.angle_alpha   90.00
_cell.angle_beta   90.00
_cell.angle_gamma   90.00
#
_symmetry.space_group_name_H-M   'P 1'
#
loop_
_entity.id
_entity.type
_entity.pdbx_description
1 polymer ?
#
loop_
_entity_poly.entity_id
_entity_poly.type
_entity_poly.pdbx_seq_one_letter_code
_entity_poly.pdbx_strand_id
1 'polypeptide(L)'
;MVIRILLIASLPFFAVANDSCQPTKEYAELRSEIYTLVNKPYNECKKSTKSSKHWRAVASCIADAQGTNAFDCGTLVENNEYPIEHTEISHCELLKPSLELFKQTLLEISEAKEIVKCKT
;
A
#
# COMPACT_ATOMS: atom_id res chain seq x y z
N MET A 1 27.97 55.64 -35.85
CA MET A 1 29.21 54.93 -35.51
C MET A 1 28.88 53.85 -34.47
N VAL A 2 28.98 52.60 -34.91
CA VAL A 2 29.30 51.35 -34.18
C VAL A 2 28.87 51.19 -32.71
N ILE A 3 27.79 50.40 -32.52
CA ILE A 3 27.68 49.16 -31.72
C ILE A 3 28.71 48.97 -30.58
N ARG A 4 28.26 48.79 -29.33
CA ARG A 4 28.37 47.50 -28.58
C ARG A 4 27.94 47.65 -27.11
N ILE A 5 26.72 47.16 -26.89
CA ILE A 5 26.22 46.56 -25.66
C ILE A 5 27.25 45.55 -25.14
N LEU A 6 27.73 45.71 -23.91
CA LEU A 6 28.48 44.67 -23.17
C LEU A 6 28.39 44.94 -21.65
N LEU A 7 27.17 44.98 -21.13
CA LEU A 7 26.93 44.63 -19.72
C LEU A 7 26.79 43.11 -19.69
N ILE A 8 27.95 42.46 -19.54
CA ILE A 8 28.06 41.03 -19.31
C ILE A 8 27.22 40.72 -18.07
N ALA A 9 26.14 39.99 -18.29
CA ALA A 9 25.31 39.40 -17.26
C ALA A 9 26.17 38.45 -16.41
N SER A 10 26.76 38.98 -15.33
CA SER A 10 27.23 38.18 -14.21
C SER A 10 26.03 37.82 -13.35
N LEU A 11 25.11 37.05 -13.92
CA LEU A 11 24.20 36.25 -13.10
C LEU A 11 25.03 35.05 -12.67
N PRO A 12 25.34 34.87 -11.36
CA PRO A 12 25.78 33.57 -10.90
C PRO A 12 24.64 32.63 -11.25
N PHE A 13 24.88 31.76 -12.23
CA PHE A 13 24.17 30.50 -12.34
C PHE A 13 24.43 29.78 -11.02
N PHE A 14 23.57 30.01 -10.03
CA PHE A 14 23.38 29.07 -8.95
C PHE A 14 22.87 27.81 -9.63
N ALA A 15 23.81 26.94 -9.98
CA ALA A 15 23.53 25.57 -10.35
C ALA A 15 22.63 25.04 -9.24
N VAL A 16 21.37 24.80 -9.57
CA VAL A 16 20.50 23.97 -8.77
C VAL A 16 21.18 22.61 -8.84
N ALA A 17 22.00 22.29 -7.84
CA ALA A 17 22.44 20.94 -7.63
C ALA A 17 21.16 20.14 -7.47
N ASN A 18 20.77 19.43 -8.53
CA ASN A 18 19.78 18.38 -8.44
C ASN A 18 20.47 17.25 -7.70
N ASP A 19 20.76 17.46 -6.43
CA ASP A 19 21.16 16.42 -5.51
C ASP A 19 19.97 15.48 -5.51
N SER A 20 20.10 14.40 -6.27
CA SER A 20 19.15 13.31 -6.24
C SER A 20 19.13 12.85 -4.78
N CYS A 21 18.13 13.31 -4.01
CA CYS A 21 17.94 12.92 -2.62
C CYS A 21 17.68 11.42 -2.63
N GLN A 22 18.76 10.65 -2.51
CA GLN A 22 18.68 9.22 -2.32
C GLN A 22 18.25 8.99 -0.88
N PRO A 23 17.15 8.26 -0.66
CA PRO A 23 16.69 8.01 0.68
C PRO A 23 17.76 7.28 1.49
N THR A 24 17.92 7.65 2.76
CA THR A 24 18.71 6.86 3.71
C THR A 24 18.08 5.47 3.86
N LYS A 25 18.88 4.49 4.32
CA LYS A 25 18.38 3.13 4.54
C LYS A 25 17.25 3.14 5.58
N GLU A 26 17.45 3.85 6.68
CA GLU A 26 16.47 3.99 7.77
C GLU A 26 15.16 4.63 7.28
N TYR A 27 15.23 5.67 6.46
CA TYR A 27 14.04 6.30 5.89
C TYR A 27 13.31 5.35 4.92
N ALA A 28 14.05 4.55 4.13
CA ALA A 28 13.45 3.57 3.23
C ALA A 28 12.76 2.43 3.98
N GLU A 29 13.36 1.95 5.07
CA GLU A 29 12.78 0.94 5.98
C GLU A 29 11.51 1.49 6.65
N LEU A 30 11.59 2.70 7.23
CA LEU A 30 10.43 3.37 7.81
C LEU A 30 9.29 3.52 6.79
N ARG A 31 9.61 3.93 5.55
CA ARG A 31 8.62 4.05 4.46
C ARG A 31 7.87 2.74 4.22
N SER A 32 8.57 1.60 4.25
CA SER A 32 7.98 0.27 4.07
C SER A 32 7.09 -0.13 5.25
N GLU A 33 7.55 0.15 6.47
CA GLU A 33 6.80 -0.10 7.70
C GLU A 33 5.51 0.72 7.73
N ILE A 34 5.59 2.02 7.46
CA ILE A 34 4.40 2.89 7.43
C ILE A 34 3.44 2.47 6.34
N TYR A 35 3.94 2.06 5.17
CA TYR A 35 3.08 1.57 4.09
C TYR A 35 2.29 0.34 4.55
N THR A 36 2.96 -0.59 5.21
CA THR A 36 2.32 -1.79 5.78
C THR A 36 1.32 -1.43 6.86
N LEU A 37 1.68 -0.53 7.77
CA LEU A 37 0.85 -0.08 8.89
C LEU A 37 -0.45 0.56 8.40
N VAL A 38 -0.37 1.54 7.50
CA VAL A 38 -1.56 2.28 7.04
C VAL A 38 -2.47 1.42 6.17
N ASN A 39 -1.92 0.45 5.43
CA ASN A 39 -2.71 -0.46 4.60
C ASN A 39 -3.24 -1.68 5.38
N LYS A 40 -2.75 -1.92 6.60
CA LYS A 40 -3.12 -3.11 7.39
C LYS A 40 -4.64 -3.24 7.57
N PRO A 41 -5.40 -2.21 8.00
CA PRO A 41 -6.85 -2.36 8.19
C PRO A 41 -7.59 -2.71 6.90
N TYR A 42 -7.23 -2.06 5.78
CA TYR A 42 -7.80 -2.33 4.46
C TYR A 42 -7.53 -3.77 4.01
N ASN A 43 -6.28 -4.23 4.14
CA ASN A 43 -5.87 -5.56 3.74
C ASN A 43 -6.48 -6.65 4.62
N GLU A 44 -6.55 -6.42 5.94
CA GLU A 44 -7.18 -7.33 6.89
C GLU A 44 -8.69 -7.45 6.65
N CYS A 45 -9.38 -6.34 6.33
CA CYS A 45 -10.78 -6.39 5.91
C CYS A 45 -10.96 -7.30 4.71
N LYS A 46 -10.18 -7.10 3.64
CA LYS A 46 -10.27 -7.92 2.42
C LYS A 46 -9.98 -9.39 2.70
N LYS A 47 -8.96 -9.68 3.51
CA LYS A 47 -8.59 -11.05 3.88
C LYS A 47 -9.69 -11.72 4.69
N SER A 48 -10.20 -11.04 5.71
CA SER A 48 -11.28 -11.53 6.58
C SER A 48 -12.55 -11.81 5.78
N THR A 49 -12.96 -10.86 4.94
CA THR A 49 -14.13 -11.00 4.07
C THR A 49 -13.99 -12.16 3.08
N LYS A 50 -12.80 -12.38 2.49
CA LYS A 50 -12.54 -13.56 1.64
C LYS A 50 -12.61 -14.87 2.44
N SER A 51 -11.98 -14.90 3.61
CA SER A 51 -11.98 -16.09 4.48
C SER A 51 -13.39 -16.45 4.94
N SER A 52 -14.18 -15.46 5.35
CA SER A 52 -15.58 -15.65 5.73
C SER A 52 -16.40 -16.26 4.58
N LYS A 53 -16.21 -15.80 3.34
CA LYS A 53 -16.88 -16.37 2.17
C LYS A 53 -16.49 -17.82 1.92
N HIS A 54 -15.18 -18.12 1.97
CA HIS A 54 -14.70 -19.49 1.80
C HIS A 54 -15.34 -20.42 2.83
N TRP A 55 -15.31 -20.06 4.12
CA TRP A 55 -15.90 -20.89 5.17
C TRP A 55 -17.43 -20.98 5.10
N ARG A 56 -18.11 -19.94 4.61
CA ARG A 56 -19.54 -20.03 4.32
C ARG A 56 -19.82 -21.05 3.21
N ALA A 57 -19.05 -21.03 2.13
CA ALA A 57 -19.18 -22.01 1.05
C ALA A 57 -18.86 -23.44 1.54
N VAL A 58 -17.83 -23.62 2.37
CA VAL A 58 -17.53 -24.92 2.99
C VAL A 58 -18.70 -25.40 3.85
N ALA A 59 -19.29 -24.52 4.66
CA ALA A 59 -20.45 -24.88 5.48
C ALA A 59 -21.68 -25.25 4.62
N SER A 60 -21.94 -24.52 3.53
CA SER A 60 -23.01 -24.85 2.60
C SER A 60 -22.76 -26.18 1.88
N CYS A 61 -21.52 -26.46 1.45
CA CYS A 61 -21.15 -27.74 0.86
C CYS A 61 -21.42 -28.94 1.78
N ILE A 62 -21.15 -28.78 3.08
CA ILE A 62 -21.47 -29.81 4.08
C ILE A 62 -22.99 -29.95 4.23
N ALA A 63 -23.72 -28.83 4.31
CA ALA A 63 -25.18 -28.84 4.43
C ALA A 63 -25.87 -29.49 3.23
N ASP A 64 -25.31 -29.33 2.03
CA ASP A 64 -25.77 -29.93 0.78
C ASP A 64 -25.30 -31.40 0.61
N ALA A 65 -24.57 -31.95 1.60
CA ALA A 65 -23.99 -33.30 1.57
C ALA A 65 -23.08 -33.58 0.36
N GLN A 66 -22.42 -32.54 -0.18
CA GLN A 66 -21.49 -32.66 -1.31
C GLN A 66 -20.10 -33.17 -0.89
N GLY A 67 -19.73 -32.96 0.38
CA GLY A 67 -18.52 -33.51 1.00
C GLY A 67 -18.80 -34.05 2.39
N THR A 68 -17.94 -34.93 2.89
CA THR A 68 -18.19 -35.62 4.17
C THR A 68 -17.80 -34.79 5.39
N ASN A 69 -16.92 -33.81 5.20
CA ASN A 69 -16.36 -32.99 6.27
C ASN A 69 -15.81 -31.66 5.71
N ALA A 70 -15.33 -30.79 6.60
CA ALA A 70 -14.81 -29.48 6.24
C ALA A 70 -13.53 -29.51 5.38
N PHE A 71 -12.70 -30.54 5.50
CA PHE A 71 -11.50 -30.68 4.67
C PHE A 71 -11.86 -31.04 3.23
N ASP A 72 -12.74 -32.02 3.04
CA ASP A 72 -13.24 -32.42 1.71
C ASP A 72 -13.92 -31.23 1.02
N CYS A 73 -14.86 -30.57 1.71
CA CYS A 73 -15.54 -29.39 1.18
C CYS A 73 -14.59 -28.19 0.97
N GLY A 74 -13.55 -28.04 1.80
CA GLY A 74 -12.49 -27.05 1.61
C GLY A 74 -11.81 -27.23 0.26
N THR A 75 -11.44 -28.48 -0.08
CA THR A 75 -10.81 -28.81 -1.36
C THR A 75 -11.75 -28.53 -2.55
N LEU A 76 -13.04 -28.91 -2.44
CA LEU A 76 -14.02 -28.65 -3.48
C LEU A 76 -14.20 -27.13 -3.74
N VAL A 77 -14.26 -26.33 -2.68
CA VAL A 77 -14.36 -24.87 -2.78
C VAL A 77 -13.09 -24.27 -3.39
N GLU A 78 -11.90 -24.72 -2.98
CA GLU A 78 -10.61 -24.24 -3.52
C GLU A 78 -10.41 -24.59 -4.99
N ASN A 79 -10.87 -25.76 -5.42
CA ASN A 79 -10.81 -26.22 -6.80
C ASN A 79 -11.90 -25.60 -7.70
N ASN A 80 -12.81 -24.78 -7.15
CA ASN A 80 -14.00 -24.25 -7.82
C ASN A 80 -15.00 -25.33 -8.27
N GLU A 81 -14.99 -26.49 -7.62
CA GLU A 81 -15.97 -27.57 -7.82
C GLU A 81 -17.25 -27.35 -7.00
N TYR A 82 -17.18 -26.53 -5.95
CA TYR A 82 -18.34 -26.01 -5.22
C TYR A 82 -18.38 -24.47 -5.31
N PRO A 83 -19.52 -23.85 -5.65
CA PRO A 83 -19.59 -22.41 -5.91
C PRO A 83 -19.46 -21.58 -4.63
N ILE A 84 -18.81 -20.42 -4.75
CA ILE A 84 -18.81 -19.38 -3.72
C ILE A 84 -19.79 -18.29 -4.14
N GLU A 85 -20.78 -18.01 -3.31
CA GLU A 85 -21.70 -16.90 -3.55
C GLU A 85 -20.96 -15.58 -3.72
N HIS A 86 -21.38 -14.80 -4.72
CA HIS A 86 -20.82 -13.47 -4.90
C HIS A 86 -21.22 -12.60 -3.71
N THR A 87 -20.22 -12.15 -2.96
CA THR A 87 -20.41 -11.16 -1.90
C THR A 87 -19.56 -9.95 -2.25
N GLU A 88 -20.11 -8.75 -2.13
CA GLU A 88 -19.34 -7.55 -2.40
C GLU A 88 -18.27 -7.30 -1.32
N ILE A 89 -17.09 -6.87 -1.76
CA ILE A 89 -16.02 -6.38 -0.87
C ILE A 89 -15.97 -4.85 -0.82
N SER A 90 -16.97 -4.19 -1.40
CA SER A 90 -17.08 -2.73 -1.54
C SER A 90 -16.99 -2.01 -0.19
N HIS A 91 -17.52 -2.61 0.89
CA HIS A 91 -17.40 -2.08 2.25
C HIS A 91 -15.95 -1.90 2.72
N CYS A 92 -15.00 -2.71 2.25
CA CYS A 92 -13.59 -2.54 2.61
C CYS A 92 -12.97 -1.29 1.97
N GLU A 93 -13.51 -0.77 0.86
CA GLU A 93 -12.97 0.45 0.23
C GLU A 93 -13.09 1.67 1.13
N LEU A 94 -14.00 1.66 2.11
CA LEU A 94 -14.10 2.69 3.15
C LEU A 94 -12.84 2.76 4.03
N LEU A 95 -12.06 1.67 4.11
CA LEU A 95 -10.83 1.58 4.90
C LEU A 95 -9.58 1.81 4.06
N LYS A 96 -9.71 2.04 2.75
CA LYS A 96 -8.56 2.26 1.87
C LYS A 96 -7.84 3.55 2.27
N PRO A 97 -6.55 3.49 2.63
CA PRO A 97 -5.84 4.69 3.06
C PRO A 97 -5.66 5.65 1.89
N SER A 98 -5.74 6.95 2.18
CA SER A 98 -5.35 7.99 1.23
C SER A 98 -3.82 8.09 1.15
N LEU A 99 -3.33 8.56 0.00
CA LEU A 99 -1.90 8.86 -0.15
C LEU A 99 -1.43 9.92 0.86
N GLU A 100 -2.29 10.88 1.20
CA GLU A 100 -1.98 11.93 2.15
C GLU A 100 -1.83 11.40 3.58
N LEU A 101 -2.67 10.46 4.01
CA LEU A 101 -2.52 9.79 5.31
C LEU A 101 -1.16 9.09 5.41
N PHE A 102 -0.75 8.39 4.34
CA PHE A 102 0.56 7.75 4.29
C PHE A 102 1.71 8.75 4.40
N LYS A 103 1.67 9.84 3.61
CA LYS A 103 2.73 10.88 3.63
C LYS A 103 2.82 11.57 4.98
N GLN A 104 1.68 11.92 5.56
CA GLN A 104 1.61 12.58 6.86
C GLN A 104 2.15 11.67 7.97
N THR A 105 1.71 10.42 8.02
CA THR A 105 2.21 9.43 9.01
C THR A 105 3.72 9.21 8.87
N LEU A 106 4.22 9.13 7.63
CA LEU A 106 5.65 8.97 7.38
C LEU A 106 6.45 10.19 7.85
N LEU A 107 5.96 11.41 7.58
CA LEU A 107 6.58 12.65 8.01
C LEU A 107 6.63 12.74 9.52
N GLU A 108 5.49 12.63 10.20
CA GLU A 108 5.36 12.73 11.66
C GLU A 108 6.28 11.74 12.38
N ILE A 109 6.34 10.49 11.92
CA ILE A 109 7.19 9.49 12.56
C ILE A 109 8.67 9.68 12.20
N SER A 110 8.99 10.14 10.98
CA SER A 110 10.38 10.45 10.62
C SER A 110 10.94 11.61 11.46
N GLU A 111 10.13 12.63 11.72
CA GLU A 111 10.49 13.76 12.58
C GLU A 111 10.63 13.33 14.04
N ALA A 112 9.66 12.58 14.56
CA ALA A 112 9.69 12.09 15.94
C ALA A 112 10.86 11.14 16.23
N LYS A 113 11.35 10.43 15.21
CA LYS A 113 12.52 9.53 15.31
C LYS A 113 13.83 10.19 14.86
N GLU A 114 13.80 11.46 14.46
CA GLU A 114 14.94 12.20 13.93
C GLU A 114 15.63 11.50 12.73
N ILE A 115 14.86 10.76 11.93
CA ILE A 115 15.37 10.01 10.78
C ILE A 115 15.59 10.96 9.60
N VAL A 116 16.85 11.10 9.20
CA VAL A 116 17.23 11.92 8.05
C VAL A 116 16.75 11.26 6.76
N LYS A 117 16.00 12.01 5.95
CA LYS A 117 15.44 11.52 4.68
C LYS A 117 16.52 11.32 3.61
N CYS A 118 17.34 12.33 3.37
CA CYS A 118 18.29 12.35 2.25
C CYS A 118 19.70 11.99 2.73
N LYS A 119 20.40 11.13 1.98
CA LYS A 119 21.86 11.04 2.10
C LYS A 119 22.48 12.34 1.58
N THR A 120 23.30 12.98 2.39
CA THR A 120 24.25 14.02 1.98
C THR A 120 25.39 13.42 1.17
#